data_AF-A0A1E1XMI5-F1
#
_entry.id   AF-A0A1E1XMI5-F1
#
_cell.length_a   1.000
_cell.length_b   1.000
_cell.length_c   1.000
_cell.angle_alpha   90.00
_cell.angle_beta   90.00
_cell.angle_gamma   90.00
#
_symmetry.space_group_name_H-M   'P 1'
#
loop_
_entity.id
_entity.type
_entity.pdbx_description
1 polymer ?
#
loop_
_entity_poly.entity_id
_entity_poly.type
_entity_poly.pdbx_seq_one_letter_code
_entity_poly.pdbx_strand_id
1 'polypeptide(L)'
;CLPSKQLVEFPKPTDPSIILWPLCTRIPRCGGCCPSTILKCVPIKSSNVTFKVIKAQYTGPSADRLNFVGHEVVTLEKHDKCSCECKERPSDCNALQEYHECRCVCRNNHEMAACSG
;
A
#
# COMPACT_ATOMS: atom_id res chain seq x y z
N CYS A 1 6.95 -9.75 11.80
CA CYS A 1 5.81 -9.07 11.14
C CYS A 1 4.91 -8.40 12.19
N LEU A 2 5.02 -7.10 12.38
CA LEU A 2 4.22 -6.31 13.34
C LEU A 2 3.93 -4.91 12.80
N PRO A 3 2.89 -4.20 13.28
CA PRO A 3 2.69 -2.80 12.94
C PRO A 3 3.84 -1.92 13.45
N SER A 4 4.42 -1.10 12.57
CA SER A 4 5.43 -0.08 12.92
C SER A 4 5.04 1.28 12.34
N LYS A 5 5.45 2.37 13.01
CA LYS A 5 5.18 3.73 12.52
C LYS A 5 6.03 3.99 11.27
N GLN A 6 5.37 4.10 10.13
CA GLN A 6 6.00 4.39 8.84
C GLN A 6 5.55 5.76 8.34
N LEU A 7 6.41 6.43 7.56
CA LEU A 7 6.05 7.66 6.85
C LEU A 7 5.12 7.31 5.68
N VAL A 8 3.96 7.96 5.64
CA VAL A 8 2.99 7.83 4.55
C VAL A 8 2.66 9.23 4.04
N GLU A 9 2.87 9.43 2.75
CA GLU A 9 2.49 10.66 2.05
C GLU A 9 0.97 10.77 1.96
N PHE A 10 0.45 11.98 2.08
CA PHE A 10 -0.96 12.23 1.79
C PHE A 10 -1.21 12.14 0.28
N PRO A 11 -2.46 11.84 -0.16
CA PRO A 11 -2.81 11.81 -1.56
C PRO A 11 -2.49 13.14 -2.25
N LYS A 12 -1.89 13.07 -3.43
CA LYS A 12 -1.58 14.26 -4.23
C LYS A 12 -2.90 14.83 -4.78
N PRO A 13 -3.16 16.15 -4.61
CA PRO A 13 -4.29 16.80 -5.24
C PRO A 13 -4.27 16.63 -6.77
N THR A 14 -5.44 16.64 -7.39
CA THR A 14 -5.57 16.58 -8.87
C THR A 14 -5.02 17.84 -9.54
N ASP A 15 -5.20 18.99 -8.90
CA ASP A 15 -4.66 20.27 -9.37
C ASP A 15 -3.23 20.44 -8.85
N PRO A 16 -2.21 20.53 -9.73
CA PRO A 16 -0.81 20.67 -9.34
C PRO A 16 -0.49 22.01 -8.67
N SER A 17 -1.36 23.01 -8.75
CA SER A 17 -1.21 24.28 -8.03
C SER A 17 -1.55 24.14 -6.54
N ILE A 18 -2.18 23.04 -6.13
CA ILE A 18 -2.61 22.76 -4.76
C ILE A 18 -1.58 21.90 -4.04
N ILE A 19 -1.25 22.31 -2.81
CA ILE A 19 -0.37 21.59 -1.90
C ILE A 19 -1.11 21.30 -0.59
N LEU A 20 -0.95 20.07 -0.09
CA LEU A 20 -1.38 19.68 1.26
C LEU A 20 -0.21 19.76 2.22
N TRP A 21 -0.39 20.40 3.37
CA TRP A 21 0.64 20.54 4.40
C TRP A 21 0.17 20.02 5.77
N PRO A 22 1.00 19.21 6.48
CA PRO A 22 2.27 18.65 6.03
C PRO A 22 2.08 17.65 4.87
N LEU A 23 3.14 17.33 4.13
CA LEU A 23 3.08 16.43 2.96
C LEU A 23 2.89 14.95 3.33
N CYS A 24 3.28 14.57 4.55
CA CYS A 24 3.24 13.21 5.03
C CYS A 24 2.99 13.17 6.54
N THR A 25 2.63 12.00 7.04
CA THR A 25 2.47 11.72 8.47
C THR A 25 3.00 10.34 8.82
N ARG A 26 3.11 10.04 10.12
CA ARG A 26 3.51 8.71 10.60
C ARG A 26 2.27 7.90 10.97
N ILE A 27 2.05 6.79 10.29
CA ILE A 27 0.93 5.87 10.55
C ILE A 27 1.44 4.44 10.74
N PRO A 28 0.84 3.65 11.65
CA PRO A 28 1.16 2.24 11.76
C PRO A 28 0.86 1.48 10.47
N ARG A 29 1.88 0.84 9.91
CA ARG A 29 1.82 -0.05 8.75
C ARG A 29 2.54 -1.36 9.08
N CYS A 30 2.12 -2.44 8.44
CA CYS A 30 2.75 -3.74 8.65
C CYS A 30 4.17 -3.74 8.09
N GLY A 31 5.11 -4.25 8.88
CA GLY A 31 6.51 -4.35 8.47
C GLY A 31 7.28 -5.42 9.23
N GLY A 32 8.55 -5.59 8.84
CA GLY A 32 9.46 -6.60 9.36
C GLY A 32 9.45 -7.90 8.54
N CYS A 33 10.20 -8.89 9.01
CA CYS A 33 10.39 -10.16 8.33
C CYS A 33 9.34 -11.22 8.70
N CYS A 34 9.26 -12.25 7.85
CA CYS A 34 8.54 -13.50 8.05
C CYS A 34 9.53 -14.69 8.03
N PRO A 35 9.17 -15.87 8.58
CA PRO A 35 10.08 -17.01 8.69
C PRO A 35 10.54 -17.61 7.36
N SER A 36 9.76 -17.44 6.29
CA SER A 36 10.06 -17.97 4.96
C SER A 36 9.82 -16.90 3.90
N THR A 37 10.59 -16.98 2.81
CA THR A 37 10.51 -16.05 1.67
C THR A 37 9.23 -16.22 0.85
N ILE A 38 8.52 -17.34 0.98
CA ILE A 38 7.20 -17.56 0.35
C ILE A 38 6.06 -16.82 1.07
N LEU A 39 6.35 -16.24 2.25
CA LEU A 39 5.40 -15.48 3.04
C LEU A 39 5.67 -13.98 2.90
N LYS A 40 4.61 -13.17 3.02
CA LYS A 40 4.67 -11.70 3.11
C LYS A 40 3.96 -11.22 4.36
N CYS A 41 4.48 -10.14 4.94
CA CYS A 41 3.85 -9.48 6.08
C CYS A 41 2.69 -8.61 5.60
N VAL A 42 1.46 -8.94 5.99
CA VAL A 42 0.23 -8.27 5.53
C VAL A 42 -0.65 -7.85 6.71
N PRO A 43 -1.50 -6.82 6.53
CA PRO A 43 -2.52 -6.48 7.53
C PRO A 43 -3.62 -7.55 7.58
N ILE A 44 -3.95 -7.98 8.80
CA ILE A 44 -5.12 -8.84 9.07
C ILE A 44 -6.24 -8.07 9.77
N LYS A 45 -5.96 -6.84 10.23
CA LYS A 45 -6.94 -5.90 10.73
C LYS A 45 -6.45 -4.48 10.43
N SER A 46 -7.31 -3.69 9.81
CA SER A 46 -7.07 -2.27 9.52
C SER A 46 -8.21 -1.41 10.07
N SER A 47 -7.88 -0.16 10.37
CA SER A 47 -8.83 0.91 10.67
C SER A 47 -8.46 2.16 9.88
N ASN A 48 -9.39 3.10 9.80
CA ASN A 48 -9.15 4.39 9.14
C ASN A 48 -8.84 5.46 10.17
N VAL A 49 -7.88 6.32 9.87
CA VAL A 49 -7.54 7.50 10.67
C VAL A 49 -7.65 8.72 9.80
N THR A 50 -8.33 9.73 10.33
CA THR A 50 -8.59 10.99 9.63
C THR A 50 -7.65 12.09 10.12
N PHE A 51 -7.10 12.84 9.17
CA PHE A 51 -6.20 13.96 9.39
C PHE A 51 -6.83 15.22 8.82
N LYS A 52 -6.73 16.32 9.57
CA LYS A 52 -7.05 17.66 9.08
C LYS A 52 -5.74 18.32 8.67
N VAL A 53 -5.52 18.47 7.36
CA VAL A 53 -4.33 19.07 6.77
C VAL A 53 -4.64 20.45 6.22
N ILE A 54 -3.60 21.28 6.06
CA ILE A 54 -3.73 22.58 5.42
C ILE A 54 -3.74 22.39 3.91
N LYS A 55 -4.68 23.05 3.23
CA LYS A 55 -4.74 23.16 1.78
C LYS A 55 -4.27 24.56 1.40
N ALA A 56 -3.21 24.63 0.60
CA ALA A 56 -2.65 25.87 0.10
C ALA A 56 -2.54 25.81 -1.44
N GLN A 57 -2.59 26.95 -2.11
CA GLN A 57 -2.59 27.03 -3.57
C GLN A 57 -1.72 28.19 -4.08
N TYR A 58 -1.05 27.97 -5.20
CA TYR A 58 -0.42 29.03 -5.98
C TYR A 58 -1.46 29.77 -6.82
N THR A 59 -1.73 31.05 -6.51
CA THR A 59 -2.76 31.83 -7.20
C THR A 59 -2.25 32.47 -8.48
N GLY A 60 -2.26 31.72 -9.58
CA GLY A 60 -1.95 32.21 -10.93
C GLY A 60 -0.61 31.74 -11.51
N PRO A 61 -0.36 31.96 -12.81
CA PRO A 61 0.78 31.39 -13.53
C PRO A 61 2.17 31.85 -13.04
N SER A 62 2.23 33.00 -12.36
CA SER A 62 3.46 33.64 -11.87
C SER A 62 3.44 33.83 -10.35
N ALA A 63 2.70 33.00 -9.63
CA ALA A 63 2.58 33.12 -8.19
C ALA A 63 3.80 32.53 -7.49
N ASP A 64 4.59 33.39 -6.87
CA ASP A 64 5.79 32.98 -6.10
C ASP A 64 5.45 32.53 -4.67
N ARG A 65 4.18 32.64 -4.28
CA ARG A 65 3.71 32.45 -2.91
C ARG A 65 2.55 31.47 -2.84
N LEU A 66 2.65 30.57 -1.86
CA LEU A 66 1.59 29.66 -1.45
C LEU A 66 0.58 30.42 -0.59
N ASN A 67 -0.66 30.49 -1.05
CA ASN A 67 -1.75 31.09 -0.30
C ASN A 67 -2.55 30.02 0.44
N PHE A 68 -2.89 30.29 1.69
CA PHE A 68 -3.79 29.43 2.45
C PHE A 68 -5.20 29.46 1.84
N VAL A 69 -5.71 28.30 1.45
CA VAL A 69 -7.07 28.15 0.88
C VAL A 69 -8.03 27.65 1.95
N GLY A 70 -7.57 26.75 2.81
CA GLY A 70 -8.43 26.16 3.84
C GLY A 70 -7.82 24.90 4.45
N HIS A 71 -8.70 24.06 4.99
CA HIS A 71 -8.33 22.74 5.49
C HIS A 71 -8.94 21.66 4.63
N GLU A 72 -8.22 20.56 4.48
CA GLU A 72 -8.69 19.35 3.82
C GLU A 72 -8.69 18.19 4.80
N VAL A 73 -9.69 17.33 4.70
CA VAL A 73 -9.83 16.14 5.54
C VAL A 73 -9.38 14.94 4.73
N VAL A 74 -8.27 14.33 5.15
CA VAL A 74 -7.67 13.17 4.47
C VAL A 74 -7.79 11.96 5.37
N THR A 75 -8.25 10.85 4.81
CA THR A 75 -8.35 9.57 5.53
C THR A 75 -7.28 8.62 5.03
N LEU A 76 -6.49 8.06 5.96
CA LEU A 76 -5.46 7.08 5.69
C LEU A 76 -5.75 5.77 6.42
N GLU A 77 -5.38 4.66 5.80
CA GLU A 77 -5.45 3.34 6.41
C GLU A 77 -4.33 3.15 7.44
N LYS A 78 -4.71 2.67 8.63
CA LYS A 78 -3.85 2.24 9.73
C LYS A 78 -3.94 0.72 9.89
N HIS A 79 -2.80 0.05 9.94
CA HIS A 79 -2.77 -1.38 10.22
C HIS A 79 -2.74 -1.60 11.74
N ASP A 80 -3.75 -2.30 12.27
CA ASP A 80 -3.89 -2.59 13.71
C ASP A 80 -3.29 -3.94 14.10
N LYS A 81 -3.33 -4.92 13.20
CA LYS A 81 -2.73 -6.25 13.39
C LYS A 81 -2.15 -6.75 12.07
N CYS A 82 -1.05 -7.48 12.17
CA CYS A 82 -0.33 -8.04 11.01
C CYS A 82 -0.11 -9.54 11.19
N SER A 83 -0.01 -10.26 10.08
CA SER A 83 0.39 -11.67 10.06
C SER A 83 1.25 -11.97 8.83
N CYS A 84 1.95 -13.09 8.87
CA CYS A 84 2.63 -13.65 7.71
C CYS A 84 1.63 -14.52 6.93
N GLU A 85 1.35 -14.15 5.68
CA GLU A 85 0.48 -14.90 4.77
C GLU A 85 1.24 -15.31 3.51
N CYS A 86 0.75 -16.31 2.80
CA CYS A 86 1.31 -16.73 1.51
C CYS A 86 1.38 -15.54 0.53
N LYS A 87 2.50 -15.41 -0.16
CA LYS A 87 2.66 -14.40 -1.21
C LYS A 87 1.71 -14.64 -2.36
N GLU A 88 1.68 -15.89 -2.81
CA GLU A 88 0.76 -16.44 -3.80
C GLU A 88 -0.47 -16.99 -3.11
N ARG A 89 -1.61 -16.87 -3.79
CA ARG A 89 -2.89 -17.42 -3.39
C ARG A 89 -3.31 -18.47 -4.42
N PRO A 90 -4.25 -19.36 -4.08
CA PRO A 90 -4.80 -20.31 -5.06
C PRO A 90 -5.36 -19.63 -6.31
N SER A 91 -5.90 -18.41 -6.17
CA SER A 91 -6.40 -17.59 -7.28
C SER A 91 -5.33 -17.08 -8.23
N ASP A 92 -4.07 -17.09 -7.81
CA ASP A 92 -2.94 -16.58 -8.60
C ASP A 92 -2.39 -17.67 -9.53
N CYS A 93 -2.80 -18.94 -9.33
CA CYS A 93 -2.41 -20.06 -10.18
C CYS A 93 -3.18 -20.08 -11.50
N ASN A 94 -2.50 -20.37 -12.60
CA ASN A 94 -3.13 -20.55 -13.91
C ASN A 94 -3.73 -21.97 -14.06
N ALA A 95 -4.41 -22.22 -15.19
CA ALA A 95 -5.09 -23.49 -15.46
C ALA A 95 -4.16 -24.72 -15.52
N LEU A 96 -2.86 -24.53 -15.74
CA LEU A 96 -1.85 -25.58 -15.81
C LEU A 96 -1.20 -25.87 -14.44
N GLN A 97 -1.51 -25.04 -13.44
CA GLN A 97 -0.92 -25.07 -12.11
C GLN A 97 -1.92 -25.59 -11.06
N GLU A 98 -1.37 -26.12 -9.98
CA GLU A 98 -2.07 -26.49 -8.76
C GLU A 98 -1.42 -25.78 -7.58
N TYR A 99 -2.24 -25.29 -6.65
CA TYR A 99 -1.72 -24.61 -5.48
C TYR A 99 -1.30 -25.62 -4.40
N HIS A 100 -0.03 -25.59 -4.01
CA HIS A 100 0.53 -26.44 -2.98
C HIS A 100 1.45 -25.61 -2.06
N GLU A 101 1.14 -25.59 -0.76
CA GLU A 101 1.97 -24.94 0.28
C GLU A 101 2.48 -23.52 -0.07
N CYS A 102 1.55 -22.58 -0.29
CA CYS A 102 1.87 -21.18 -0.65
C CYS A 102 2.54 -20.98 -2.02
N ARG A 103 2.51 -21.98 -2.92
CA ARG A 103 3.08 -21.87 -4.27
C ARG A 103 2.21 -22.54 -5.33
N CYS A 104 2.22 -21.98 -6.53
CA CYS A 104 1.66 -22.63 -7.72
C CYS A 104 2.69 -23.60 -8.31
N VAL A 105 2.34 -24.89 -8.40
CA VAL A 105 3.17 -25.96 -8.98
C VAL A 105 2.53 -26.49 -10.25
N CYS A 106 3.33 -26.77 -11.28
CA CYS A 106 2.82 -27.33 -12.54
C CYS A 106 2.31 -28.75 -12.31
N ARG A 107 1.13 -29.08 -12.85
CA ARG A 107 0.55 -30.42 -12.71
C ARG A 107 1.35 -31.51 -13.45
N ASN A 108 1.95 -31.16 -14.60
CA ASN A 108 2.61 -32.12 -15.50
C ASN A 108 3.99 -31.62 -15.98
N ASN A 109 4.96 -32.53 -16.05
CA ASN A 109 6.30 -32.27 -16.59
C ASN A 109 6.32 -32.01 -18.11
N HIS A 110 5.30 -32.46 -18.85
CA HIS A 110 5.21 -32.28 -20.31
C HIS A 110 4.83 -30.86 -20.74
N GLU A 111 4.22 -30.07 -19.85
CA GLU A 111 3.76 -28.70 -20.12
C GLU A 111 4.65 -27.65 -19.46
N MET A 112 5.83 -28.05 -18.96
CA MET A 112 6.76 -27.16 -18.25
C MET A 112 7.21 -25.98 -19.13
N ALA A 113 7.24 -26.17 -20.45
CA ALA A 113 7.53 -25.11 -21.43
C ALA A 113 6.42 -24.05 -21.53
N ALA A 114 5.16 -24.40 -21.24
CA ALA A 114 4.00 -23.50 -21.25
C ALA A 114 3.60 -23.03 -19.83
N CYS A 115 4.11 -23.70 -18.79
CA CYS A 115 3.84 -23.43 -17.38
C CYS A 115 4.73 -22.31 -16.80
N SER A 116 4.96 -21.26 -17.59
CA SER A 116 5.70 -20.08 -17.13
C SER A 116 4.72 -18.99 -16.74
N GLY A 117 4.66 -18.67 -15.46
CA GLY A 117 3.90 -17.56 -14.87
C GLY A 117 4.69 -16.99 -13.71
#